data_AF-A0A552UZC5-F1
#
_entry.id   AF-A0A552UZC5-F1
#
_cell.length_a   1.000
_cell.length_b   1.000
_cell.length_c   1.000
_cell.angle_alpha   90.00
_cell.angle_beta   90.00
_cell.angle_gamma   90.00
#
_symmetry.space_group_name_H-M   'P 1'
#
loop_
_entity.id
_entity.type
_entity.pdbx_description
1 polymer ?
#
loop_
_entity_poly.entity_id
_entity_poly.type
_entity_poly.pdbx_seq_one_letter_code
_entity_poly.pdbx_strand_id
1 'polypeptide(L)'
;MKIKTLLFLLLSASAFAQQFTVSSKITGVTTSGLHAVPLTPEFRCHADVNLSGIRIWDSKKKEVPYLLEEANEGISKYNFKEYTILSKSVVADTTSQVVIQNTGAIKWDAITLAIANTDATKTYSISGSHDNKEWFGLVNNQMISGLYNNTDTQVYKTLPMPVNAYRYLKISFNDKKTLPLNILAAGSVKGTRTAPVLLEAANSHVKIMQLALEKKTRVTISFNNPVTINRIAFDIKSPSLYKRNARLFVQRVKRRKKKTVPYMEEFYAFDISSSSKNVVDGLNLNENTVVIEIDNKDNEPLEIASVKVFQNPVKLIADLKAGEQYIVMAGNKELVAPDYDLENFRDQISDSIPKAVLAKPVVLSAKPKGINGGKSPWIMWVCIAIGALILSYFCYSLVQDLKKKENPAP
;
A
#
# COMPACT_ATOMS: atom_id res chain seq x y z
N MET A 1 -40.74 14.10 33.74
CA MET A 1 -39.81 12.97 33.53
C MET A 1 -40.02 12.16 32.25
N LYS A 2 -41.19 12.20 31.58
CA LYS A 2 -41.50 11.36 30.39
C LYS A 2 -41.02 11.90 29.02
N ILE A 3 -40.65 13.18 28.93
CA ILE A 3 -40.21 13.83 27.66
C ILE A 3 -38.71 13.61 27.39
N LYS A 4 -37.88 13.51 28.43
CA LYS A 4 -36.44 13.27 28.28
C LYS A 4 -36.13 11.87 27.73
N THR A 5 -36.97 10.87 28.04
CA THR A 5 -36.83 9.49 27.56
C THR A 5 -37.19 9.32 26.09
N LEU A 6 -38.12 10.13 25.55
CA LEU A 6 -38.52 10.08 24.14
C LEU A 6 -37.49 10.73 23.21
N LEU A 7 -36.82 11.79 23.67
CA LEU A 7 -35.74 12.45 22.92
C LEU A 7 -34.46 11.60 22.86
N PHE A 8 -34.21 10.77 23.88
CA PHE A 8 -33.06 9.87 23.92
C PHE A 8 -33.20 8.67 22.96
N LEU A 9 -34.43 8.25 22.64
CA LEU A 9 -34.70 7.14 21.73
C LEU A 9 -34.53 7.50 20.24
N LEU A 10 -34.55 8.79 19.90
CA LEU A 10 -34.41 9.29 18.52
C LEU A 10 -32.95 9.52 18.09
N LEU A 11 -32.00 9.58 19.04
CA LEU A 11 -30.56 9.68 18.72
C LEU A 11 -29.87 8.33 18.50
N SER A 12 -30.51 7.20 18.83
CA SER A 12 -29.88 5.87 18.78
C SER A 12 -30.02 5.13 17.44
N ALA A 13 -30.56 5.76 16.40
CA ALA A 13 -30.84 5.10 15.11
C ALA A 13 -29.92 5.55 13.95
N SER A 14 -28.74 6.09 14.24
CA SER A 14 -27.68 6.27 13.23
C SER A 14 -26.91 4.97 13.05
N ALA A 15 -27.57 3.94 12.54
CA ALA A 15 -26.87 2.79 11.98
C ALA A 15 -26.16 3.25 10.70
N PHE A 16 -24.90 3.67 10.82
CA PHE A 16 -24.02 3.83 9.68
C PHE A 16 -23.87 2.46 9.03
N ALA A 17 -24.69 2.18 8.02
CA ALA A 17 -24.48 1.02 7.17
C ALA A 17 -23.15 1.24 6.44
N GLN A 18 -22.13 0.44 6.76
CA GLN A 18 -20.86 0.45 6.04
C GLN A 18 -21.15 0.15 4.56
N GLN A 19 -21.04 1.17 3.72
CA GLN A 19 -21.44 1.07 2.33
C GLN A 19 -20.23 0.69 1.48
N PHE A 20 -19.97 -0.61 1.39
CA PHE A 20 -19.02 -1.16 0.43
C PHE A 20 -19.54 -1.00 -1.00
N THR A 21 -18.64 -0.76 -1.95
CA THR A 21 -18.98 -0.53 -3.37
C THR A 21 -18.57 -1.70 -4.27
N VAL A 22 -17.78 -2.63 -3.75
CA VAL A 22 -17.37 -3.84 -4.46
C VAL A 22 -17.36 -5.04 -3.51
N SER A 23 -17.66 -6.22 -4.05
CA SER A 23 -17.42 -7.48 -3.37
C SER A 23 -16.80 -8.52 -4.32
N SER A 24 -16.05 -9.46 -3.77
CA SER A 24 -15.57 -10.63 -4.50
C SER A 24 -15.55 -11.86 -3.59
N LYS A 25 -15.86 -13.03 -4.16
CA LYS A 25 -15.86 -14.30 -3.43
C LYS A 25 -14.45 -14.87 -3.36
N ILE A 26 -14.09 -15.45 -2.23
CA ILE A 26 -12.89 -16.30 -2.12
C ILE A 26 -13.30 -17.73 -2.48
N THR A 27 -12.56 -18.35 -3.39
CA THR A 27 -12.77 -19.73 -3.83
C THR A 27 -11.47 -20.53 -3.73
N GLY A 28 -11.55 -21.87 -3.89
CA GLY A 28 -10.37 -22.74 -3.87
C GLY A 28 -9.82 -23.07 -2.48
N VAL A 29 -10.60 -22.84 -1.41
CA VAL A 29 -10.23 -23.23 -0.04
C VAL A 29 -10.55 -24.72 0.17
N THR A 30 -9.55 -25.58 -0.05
CA THR A 30 -9.68 -27.04 0.07
C THR A 30 -9.27 -27.59 1.44
N THR A 31 -8.44 -26.85 2.19
CA THR A 31 -7.96 -27.20 3.52
C THR A 31 -8.25 -26.06 4.50
N SER A 32 -8.31 -26.34 5.80
CA SER A 32 -8.48 -25.29 6.80
C SER A 32 -7.11 -24.76 7.26
N GLY A 33 -6.99 -23.45 7.47
CA GLY A 33 -5.77 -22.80 7.94
C GLY A 33 -5.47 -21.50 7.19
N LEU A 34 -4.25 -20.99 7.36
CA LEU A 34 -3.78 -19.77 6.69
C LEU A 34 -3.73 -19.96 5.16
N HIS A 35 -4.39 -19.07 4.44
CA HIS A 35 -4.37 -19.01 2.97
C HIS A 35 -3.94 -17.62 2.50
N ALA A 36 -3.15 -17.60 1.42
CA ALA A 36 -2.87 -16.38 0.67
C ALA A 36 -3.99 -16.14 -0.35
N VAL A 37 -4.59 -14.96 -0.32
CA VAL A 37 -5.63 -14.49 -1.25
C VAL A 37 -5.06 -13.29 -2.02
N PRO A 38 -4.49 -13.49 -3.22
CA PRO A 38 -3.99 -12.39 -4.04
C PRO A 38 -5.12 -11.44 -4.46
N LEU A 39 -4.92 -10.13 -4.27
CA LEU A 39 -5.85 -9.11 -4.74
C LEU A 39 -5.66 -8.90 -6.24
N THR A 40 -6.73 -9.06 -7.01
CA THR A 40 -6.67 -8.86 -8.47
C THR A 40 -6.68 -7.37 -8.84
N PRO A 41 -6.11 -6.96 -9.99
CA PRO A 41 -6.21 -5.59 -10.48
C PRO A 41 -7.64 -5.07 -10.63
N GLU A 42 -8.57 -5.94 -11.03
CA GLU A 42 -9.98 -5.60 -11.15
C GLU A 42 -10.60 -5.26 -9.79
N PHE A 43 -10.25 -6.00 -8.73
CA PHE A 43 -10.74 -5.68 -7.38
C PHE A 43 -10.07 -4.42 -6.82
N ARG A 44 -8.76 -4.29 -7.01
CA ARG A 44 -7.96 -3.19 -6.47
C ARG A 44 -8.38 -1.81 -6.96
N CYS A 45 -8.86 -1.67 -8.21
CA CYS A 45 -9.31 -0.37 -8.71
C CYS A 45 -10.55 0.20 -8.00
N HIS A 46 -11.22 -0.62 -7.16
CA HIS A 46 -12.32 -0.18 -6.31
C HIS A 46 -11.92 0.03 -4.84
N ALA A 47 -10.72 -0.38 -4.45
CA ALA A 47 -10.20 -0.17 -3.10
C ALA A 47 -9.61 1.23 -2.94
N ASP A 48 -9.45 1.68 -1.71
CA ASP A 48 -8.69 2.89 -1.39
C ASP A 48 -7.18 2.64 -1.57
N VAL A 49 -6.39 3.70 -1.73
CA VAL A 49 -4.95 3.62 -2.01
C VAL A 49 -4.19 2.81 -0.96
N ASN A 50 -4.57 2.97 0.31
CA ASN A 50 -3.92 2.32 1.44
C ASN A 50 -4.55 0.95 1.76
N LEU A 51 -5.53 0.52 0.97
CA LEU A 51 -6.27 -0.74 1.13
C LEU A 51 -6.93 -0.89 2.51
N SER A 52 -7.15 0.22 3.23
CA SER A 52 -7.59 0.26 4.62
C SER A 52 -9.06 -0.13 4.77
N GLY A 53 -9.85 0.07 3.72
CA GLY A 53 -11.28 -0.25 3.68
C GLY A 53 -11.62 -1.69 3.30
N ILE A 54 -10.63 -2.57 3.12
CA ILE A 54 -10.87 -3.98 2.80
C ILE A 54 -11.41 -4.71 4.03
N ARG A 55 -12.41 -5.58 3.85
CA ARG A 55 -12.92 -6.48 4.90
C ARG A 55 -13.21 -7.86 4.33
N ILE A 56 -12.94 -8.91 5.11
CA ILE A 56 -13.32 -10.30 4.79
C ILE A 56 -14.47 -10.69 5.69
N TRP A 57 -15.53 -11.27 5.11
CA TRP A 57 -16.71 -11.74 5.81
C TRP A 57 -16.95 -13.23 5.56
N ASP A 58 -17.29 -13.98 6.60
CA ASP A 58 -17.74 -15.37 6.48
C ASP A 58 -19.24 -15.47 6.14
N SER A 59 -19.75 -16.70 5.96
CA SER A 59 -21.17 -16.94 5.66
C SER A 59 -22.13 -16.47 6.77
N LYS A 60 -21.63 -16.31 8.00
CA LYS A 60 -22.37 -15.83 9.18
C LYS A 60 -22.28 -14.32 9.34
N LYS A 61 -21.68 -13.61 8.36
CA LYS A 61 -21.42 -12.17 8.41
C LYS A 61 -20.54 -11.76 9.60
N LYS A 62 -19.65 -12.65 10.04
CA LYS A 62 -18.60 -12.31 10.97
C LYS A 62 -17.36 -11.89 10.18
N GLU A 63 -16.72 -10.82 10.65
CA GLU A 63 -15.47 -10.34 10.10
C GLU A 63 -14.35 -11.35 10.39
N VAL A 64 -13.55 -11.65 9.37
CA VAL A 64 -12.42 -12.58 9.44
C VAL A 64 -11.12 -11.77 9.46
N PRO A 65 -10.31 -11.87 10.53
CA PRO A 65 -9.01 -11.23 10.60
C PRO A 65 -8.11 -11.63 9.44
N TYR A 66 -7.34 -10.67 8.93
CA TYR A 66 -6.41 -10.90 7.84
C TYR A 66 -5.15 -10.04 8.00
N LEU A 67 -4.09 -10.46 7.33
CA LEU A 67 -2.84 -9.75 7.20
C LEU A 67 -2.73 -9.20 5.79
N LEU A 68 -2.49 -7.90 5.65
CA LEU A 68 -2.17 -7.32 4.34
C LEU A 68 -0.67 -7.50 4.09
N GLU A 69 -0.32 -8.18 3.00
CA GLU A 69 1.07 -8.34 2.58
C GLU A 69 1.24 -7.80 1.15
N GLU A 70 2.00 -6.71 1.05
CA GLU A 70 2.50 -6.22 -0.22
C GLU A 70 3.79 -6.95 -0.56
N ALA A 71 3.90 -7.39 -1.82
CA ALA A 71 5.15 -7.96 -2.28
C ALA A 71 6.15 -6.82 -2.49
N ASN A 72 6.83 -6.46 -1.41
CA ASN A 72 7.90 -5.48 -1.44
C ASN A 72 9.22 -6.20 -1.75
N GLU A 73 9.99 -5.64 -2.68
CA GLU A 73 11.37 -6.05 -2.96
C GLU A 73 12.31 -5.80 -1.77
N GLY A 74 11.82 -5.04 -0.77
CA GLY A 74 12.55 -4.64 0.42
C GLY A 74 12.62 -5.71 1.49
N ILE A 75 13.76 -5.76 2.17
CA ILE A 75 13.91 -6.47 3.43
C ILE A 75 13.23 -5.62 4.51
N SER A 76 12.42 -6.26 5.34
CA SER A 76 11.72 -5.65 6.47
C SER A 76 12.10 -6.37 7.76
N LYS A 77 11.71 -5.82 8.90
CA LYS A 77 11.89 -6.49 10.20
C LYS A 77 11.28 -7.89 10.22
N TYR A 78 10.16 -8.10 9.52
CA TYR A 78 9.37 -9.33 9.57
C TYR A 78 9.95 -10.49 8.77
N ASN A 79 10.72 -10.21 7.72
CA ASN A 79 11.44 -11.25 6.98
C ASN A 79 12.91 -11.35 7.39
N PHE A 80 13.35 -10.58 8.40
CA PHE A 80 14.72 -10.55 8.89
C PHE A 80 14.87 -11.38 10.16
N LYS A 81 15.50 -12.55 10.02
CA LYS A 81 15.86 -13.40 11.16
C LYS A 81 17.24 -13.02 11.66
N GLU A 82 17.30 -12.45 12.86
CA GLU A 82 18.55 -12.03 13.48
C GLU A 82 19.46 -13.21 13.84
N TYR A 83 20.75 -12.98 13.60
CA TYR A 83 21.86 -13.76 14.12
C TYR A 83 22.49 -13.03 15.30
N THR A 84 23.21 -13.76 16.14
CA THR A 84 23.93 -13.16 17.27
C THR A 84 25.17 -12.42 16.77
N ILE A 85 25.23 -11.11 17.04
CA ILE A 85 26.47 -10.33 16.92
C ILE A 85 27.30 -10.55 18.19
N LEU A 86 28.50 -11.10 18.04
CA LEU A 86 29.41 -11.35 19.17
C LEU A 86 30.20 -10.11 19.56
N SER A 87 30.64 -9.33 18.59
CA SER A 87 31.46 -8.15 18.83
C SER A 87 31.37 -7.13 17.70
N LYS A 88 31.55 -5.87 18.06
CA LYS A 88 31.82 -4.75 17.15
C LYS A 88 33.10 -4.08 17.63
N SER A 89 34.05 -3.83 16.74
CA SER A 89 35.32 -3.18 17.08
C SER A 89 35.69 -2.15 16.02
N VAL A 90 36.29 -1.05 16.44
CA VAL A 90 36.72 0.04 15.55
C VAL A 90 38.19 0.31 15.83
N VAL A 91 38.98 0.33 14.76
CA VAL A 91 40.34 0.89 14.74
C VAL A 91 40.24 2.21 14.01
N ALA A 92 40.48 3.31 14.74
CA ALA A 92 40.33 4.68 14.24
C ALA A 92 41.06 4.86 12.90
N ASP A 93 40.40 5.59 11.99
CA ASP A 93 40.88 5.94 10.65
C ASP A 93 41.31 4.76 9.75
N THR A 94 40.95 3.53 10.14
CA THR A 94 41.44 2.32 9.48
C THR A 94 40.33 1.36 9.13
N THR A 95 39.68 0.75 10.13
CA THR A 95 38.70 -0.31 9.89
C THR A 95 37.74 -0.49 11.05
N SER A 96 36.49 -0.80 10.74
CA SER A 96 35.50 -1.31 11.68
C SER A 96 35.14 -2.74 11.32
N GLN A 97 34.90 -3.54 12.35
CA GLN A 97 34.63 -4.97 12.21
C GLN A 97 33.40 -5.36 13.01
N VAL A 98 32.61 -6.28 12.44
CA VAL A 98 31.52 -6.95 13.12
C VAL A 98 31.70 -8.46 13.00
N VAL A 99 31.57 -9.17 14.12
CA VAL A 99 31.66 -10.63 14.19
C VAL A 99 30.29 -11.20 14.50
N ILE A 100 29.84 -12.12 13.66
CA ILE A 100 28.48 -12.69 13.66
C ILE A 100 28.60 -14.20 13.82
N GLN A 101 27.76 -14.78 14.69
CA GLN A 101 27.73 -16.21 14.94
C GLN A 101 26.54 -16.87 14.23
N ASN A 102 26.81 -18.00 13.57
CA ASN A 102 25.75 -18.92 13.16
C ASN A 102 25.30 -19.73 14.38
N THR A 103 24.03 -19.60 14.75
CA THR A 103 23.42 -20.39 15.83
C THR A 103 22.62 -21.58 15.32
N GLY A 104 22.42 -21.70 14.00
CA GLY A 104 21.82 -22.87 13.36
C GLY A 104 22.87 -23.62 12.52
N ALA A 105 22.72 -24.92 12.33
CA ALA A 105 23.57 -25.71 11.42
C ALA A 105 23.29 -25.37 9.93
N ILE A 106 23.39 -24.09 9.56
CA ILE A 106 22.95 -23.52 8.28
C ILE A 106 24.19 -23.14 7.46
N LYS A 107 24.20 -23.46 6.17
CA LYS A 107 25.22 -22.95 5.24
C LYS A 107 24.98 -21.47 4.96
N TRP A 108 26.04 -20.69 4.88
CA TRP A 108 25.98 -19.28 4.49
C TRP A 108 26.20 -19.14 2.99
N ASP A 109 25.39 -18.35 2.32
CA ASP A 109 25.62 -17.85 0.96
C ASP A 109 25.42 -16.32 0.87
N ALA A 110 24.85 -15.73 1.93
CA ALA A 110 24.72 -14.31 2.11
C ALA A 110 24.53 -13.97 3.60
N ILE A 111 24.75 -12.70 3.92
CA ILE A 111 24.41 -12.10 5.21
C ILE A 111 23.72 -10.77 4.96
N THR A 112 22.64 -10.49 5.67
CA THR A 112 21.97 -9.19 5.62
C THR A 112 22.32 -8.39 6.87
N LEU A 113 22.68 -7.13 6.68
CA LEU A 113 22.91 -6.17 7.76
C LEU A 113 21.75 -5.17 7.81
N ALA A 114 21.23 -4.92 9.01
CA ALA A 114 20.46 -3.72 9.30
C ALA A 114 21.45 -2.62 9.69
N ILE A 115 21.51 -1.54 8.92
CA ILE A 115 22.48 -0.45 9.06
C ILE A 115 21.68 0.82 9.34
N ALA A 116 22.12 1.65 10.29
CA ALA A 116 21.49 2.94 10.52
C ALA A 116 21.53 3.78 9.23
N ASN A 117 20.43 4.45 8.92
CA ASN A 117 20.27 5.21 7.68
C ASN A 117 21.40 6.25 7.53
N THR A 118 22.11 6.22 6.40
CA THR A 118 23.29 7.05 6.17
C THR A 118 23.55 7.22 4.68
N ASP A 119 23.99 8.41 4.25
CA ASP A 119 24.44 8.61 2.87
C ASP A 119 25.95 8.34 2.74
N ALA A 120 26.32 7.08 2.95
CA ALA A 120 27.71 6.64 2.90
C ALA A 120 27.92 5.53 1.86
N THR A 121 29.13 5.49 1.32
CA THR A 121 29.64 4.38 0.50
C THR A 121 30.94 3.87 1.11
N LYS A 122 31.07 2.55 1.25
CA LYS A 122 32.22 1.89 1.88
C LYS A 122 32.70 0.72 1.05
N THR A 123 33.94 0.30 1.27
CA THR A 123 34.38 -1.04 0.85
C THR A 123 34.41 -1.98 2.04
N TYR A 124 34.15 -3.26 1.80
CA TYR A 124 34.11 -4.30 2.82
C TYR A 124 34.76 -5.60 2.33
N SER A 125 35.20 -6.40 3.29
CA SER A 125 35.65 -7.78 3.10
C SER A 125 34.94 -8.69 4.11
N ILE A 126 34.74 -9.95 3.73
CA ILE A 126 34.12 -10.98 4.59
C ILE A 126 35.14 -12.11 4.78
N SER A 127 35.32 -12.53 6.02
CA SER A 127 36.10 -13.71 6.37
C SER A 127 35.27 -14.68 7.22
N GLY A 128 35.53 -15.97 7.08
CA GLY A 128 34.91 -17.03 7.86
C GLY A 128 35.87 -17.70 8.83
N SER A 129 35.34 -18.19 9.95
CA SER A 129 36.09 -18.95 10.97
C SER A 129 35.23 -20.07 11.57
N HIS A 130 35.85 -21.20 11.92
CA HIS A 130 35.19 -22.28 12.65
C HIS A 130 35.30 -22.11 14.18
N ASP A 131 36.31 -21.39 14.66
CA ASP A 131 36.72 -21.33 16.07
C ASP A 131 36.85 -19.90 16.62
N ASN A 132 36.56 -18.89 15.80
CA ASN A 132 36.71 -17.46 16.09
C ASN A 132 38.17 -17.01 16.35
N LYS A 133 39.16 -17.79 15.90
CA LYS A 133 40.60 -17.52 16.05
C LYS A 133 41.29 -17.46 14.69
N GLU A 134 41.13 -18.50 13.89
CA GLU A 134 41.67 -18.57 12.53
C GLU A 134 40.64 -18.10 11.51
N TRP A 135 41.03 -17.18 10.64
CA TRP A 135 40.13 -16.51 9.69
C TRP A 135 40.57 -16.74 8.26
N PHE A 136 39.62 -17.11 7.41
CA PHE A 136 39.82 -17.38 5.99
C PHE A 136 38.98 -16.44 5.14
N GLY A 137 39.56 -15.88 4.07
CA GLY A 137 38.86 -14.91 3.21
C GLY A 137 37.73 -15.56 2.41
N LEU A 138 36.57 -14.88 2.35
CA LEU A 138 35.41 -15.26 1.53
C LEU A 138 35.12 -14.23 0.44
N VAL A 139 35.19 -12.94 0.79
CA VAL A 139 34.90 -11.81 -0.10
C VAL A 139 35.93 -10.72 0.18
N ASN A 140 36.51 -10.14 -0.87
CA ASN A 140 37.54 -9.11 -0.74
C ASN A 140 37.13 -7.82 -1.45
N ASN A 141 37.26 -6.69 -0.75
CA ASN A 141 37.17 -5.33 -1.28
C ASN A 141 35.93 -5.04 -2.15
N GLN A 142 34.77 -5.53 -1.72
CA GLN A 142 33.49 -5.23 -2.36
C GLN A 142 32.94 -3.89 -1.90
N MET A 143 32.17 -3.22 -2.76
CA MET A 143 31.55 -1.94 -2.41
C MET A 143 30.15 -2.15 -1.83
N ILE A 144 29.81 -1.38 -0.80
CA ILE A 144 28.46 -1.23 -0.26
C ILE A 144 28.02 0.24 -0.41
N SER A 145 26.86 0.45 -1.02
CA SER A 145 26.27 1.75 -1.31
C SER A 145 24.73 1.70 -1.25
N GLY A 146 24.09 2.85 -1.48
CA GLY A 146 22.63 2.99 -1.39
C GLY A 146 22.13 2.75 0.03
N LEU A 147 22.83 3.34 1.00
CA LEU A 147 22.55 3.24 2.43
C LEU A 147 21.57 4.32 2.95
N TYR A 148 21.12 5.19 2.05
CA TYR A 148 20.18 6.26 2.34
C TYR A 148 18.73 5.81 2.10
N ASN A 149 17.83 6.20 3.00
CA ASN A 149 16.39 6.02 2.88
C ASN A 149 15.67 7.31 3.34
N ASN A 150 14.57 7.69 2.70
CA ASN A 150 13.82 8.92 3.02
C ASN A 150 12.64 8.72 3.97
N THR A 151 12.31 7.47 4.33
CA THR A 151 11.14 7.12 5.15
C THR A 151 11.46 6.24 6.36
N ASP A 152 12.64 5.59 6.41
CA ASP A 152 13.07 4.72 7.52
C ASP A 152 14.38 5.22 8.17
N THR A 153 14.57 4.89 9.44
CA THR A 153 15.77 5.16 10.25
C THR A 153 16.88 4.14 10.04
N GLN A 154 16.61 3.08 9.29
CA GLN A 154 17.57 2.04 8.94
C GLN A 154 17.40 1.53 7.51
N VAL A 155 18.43 0.87 7.00
CA VAL A 155 18.46 0.22 5.71
C VAL A 155 18.97 -1.20 5.86
N TYR A 156 18.40 -2.11 5.07
CA TYR A 156 18.88 -3.49 5.01
C TYR A 156 19.75 -3.68 3.77
N LYS A 157 20.94 -4.29 3.96
CA LYS A 157 21.83 -4.66 2.85
C LYS A 157 22.28 -6.10 2.96
N THR A 158 21.99 -6.87 1.92
CA THR A 158 22.48 -8.23 1.76
C THR A 158 23.83 -8.23 1.07
N LEU A 159 24.82 -8.82 1.73
CA LEU A 159 26.17 -9.03 1.22
C LEU A 159 26.29 -10.50 0.78
N PRO A 160 26.39 -10.77 -0.53
CA PRO A 160 26.55 -12.13 -1.05
C PRO A 160 27.95 -12.67 -0.77
N MET A 161 28.09 -13.99 -0.63
CA MET A 161 29.37 -14.69 -0.44
C MET A 161 29.32 -16.12 -0.99
N PRO A 162 30.48 -16.78 -1.21
CA PRO A 162 30.48 -18.19 -1.58
C PRO A 162 29.81 -19.07 -0.52
N VAL A 163 29.09 -20.12 -0.96
CA VAL A 163 28.46 -21.10 -0.06
C VAL A 163 29.50 -21.69 0.89
N ASN A 164 29.30 -21.56 2.20
CA ASN A 164 30.26 -22.02 3.21
C ASN A 164 29.58 -22.51 4.50
N ALA A 165 30.35 -23.14 5.38
CA ALA A 165 29.87 -23.74 6.63
C ALA A 165 30.58 -23.20 7.89
N TYR A 166 31.24 -22.04 7.78
CA TYR A 166 31.94 -21.44 8.91
C TYR A 166 30.97 -21.10 10.05
N ARG A 167 31.37 -21.31 11.30
CA ARG A 167 30.51 -20.98 12.46
C ARG A 167 30.44 -19.48 12.71
N TYR A 168 31.48 -18.74 12.33
CA TYR A 168 31.61 -17.31 12.55
C TYR A 168 31.92 -16.59 11.23
N LEU A 169 31.30 -15.44 11.04
CA LEU A 169 31.63 -14.50 9.97
C LEU A 169 32.16 -13.21 10.57
N LYS A 170 33.19 -12.64 9.95
CA LYS A 170 33.72 -11.32 10.27
C LYS A 170 33.63 -10.44 9.02
N ILE A 171 32.93 -9.33 9.16
CA ILE A 171 32.83 -8.32 8.11
C ILE A 171 33.70 -7.16 8.53
N SER A 172 34.64 -6.78 7.68
CA SER A 172 35.56 -5.65 7.90
C SER A 172 35.25 -4.56 6.91
N PHE A 173 34.96 -3.35 7.38
CA PHE A 173 34.74 -2.17 6.56
C PHE A 173 36.01 -1.33 6.52
N ASN A 174 36.28 -0.75 5.36
CA ASN A 174 37.36 0.21 5.17
C ASN A 174 36.89 1.61 5.58
N ASP A 175 37.46 2.10 6.67
CA ASP A 175 37.13 3.41 7.24
C ASP A 175 38.20 4.46 6.95
N LYS A 176 39.14 4.17 6.03
CA LYS A 176 40.09 5.18 5.58
C LYS A 176 39.31 6.34 4.95
N LYS A 177 39.48 7.53 5.53
CA LYS A 177 38.86 8.81 5.12
C LYS A 177 37.36 8.96 5.41
N THR A 178 36.72 8.02 6.11
CA THR A 178 35.27 8.06 6.37
C THR A 178 34.93 7.42 7.71
N LEU A 179 33.93 7.93 8.44
CA LEU A 179 33.54 7.37 9.73
C LEU A 179 32.88 5.97 9.61
N PRO A 180 32.98 5.09 10.63
CA PRO A 180 32.40 3.76 10.61
C PRO A 180 30.89 3.73 10.35
N LEU A 181 30.40 2.65 9.75
CA LEU A 181 28.95 2.39 9.64
C LEU A 181 28.39 1.93 11.00
N ASN A 182 27.22 2.45 11.38
CA ASN A 182 26.49 1.94 12.55
C ASN A 182 25.67 0.70 12.16
N ILE A 183 26.25 -0.48 12.37
CA ILE A 183 25.56 -1.75 12.16
C ILE A 183 24.62 -2.00 13.35
N LEU A 184 23.32 -2.06 13.11
CA LEU A 184 22.31 -2.28 14.14
C LEU A 184 22.17 -3.78 14.44
N ALA A 185 21.93 -4.58 13.41
CA ALA A 185 21.74 -6.02 13.48
C ALA A 185 22.32 -6.75 12.26
N ALA A 186 22.47 -8.07 12.36
CA ALA A 186 22.90 -8.94 11.28
C ALA A 186 22.02 -10.19 11.27
N GLY A 187 21.68 -10.72 10.10
CA GLY A 187 20.65 -11.74 9.99
C GLY A 187 20.54 -12.35 8.60
N SER A 188 19.68 -13.35 8.48
CA SER A 188 19.23 -13.89 7.20
C SER A 188 17.87 -13.32 6.84
N VAL A 189 17.58 -13.26 5.54
CA VAL A 189 16.24 -12.91 5.05
C VAL A 189 15.52 -14.20 4.69
N LYS A 190 14.34 -14.43 5.27
CA LYS A 190 13.45 -15.52 4.87
C LYS A 190 12.74 -15.19 3.56
N GLY A 191 12.42 -16.21 2.76
CA GLY A 191 11.77 -16.08 1.47
C GLY A 191 12.73 -16.00 0.27
N THR A 192 12.29 -16.48 -0.89
CA THR A 192 13.01 -16.35 -2.15
C THR A 192 13.00 -14.90 -2.62
N ARG A 193 14.18 -14.33 -2.93
CA ARG A 193 14.37 -12.99 -3.52
C ARG A 193 13.93 -12.94 -4.98
N THR A 194 12.80 -13.54 -5.30
CA THR A 194 12.21 -13.43 -6.63
C THR A 194 11.55 -12.06 -6.70
N ALA A 195 11.98 -11.23 -7.64
CA ALA A 195 11.30 -9.97 -7.91
C ALA A 195 9.79 -10.26 -8.09
N PRO A 196 8.91 -9.52 -7.41
CA PRO A 196 7.49 -9.77 -7.49
C PRO A 196 7.04 -9.64 -8.95
N VAL A 197 6.27 -10.62 -9.41
CA VAL A 197 5.65 -10.54 -10.74
C VAL A 197 4.59 -9.44 -10.68
N LEU A 198 4.91 -8.30 -11.26
CA LEU A 198 3.97 -7.18 -11.32
C LEU A 198 2.70 -7.56 -12.07
N LEU A 199 1.58 -7.02 -11.63
CA LEU A 199 0.28 -7.28 -12.24
C LEU A 199 -0.06 -6.15 -13.21
N GLU A 200 -0.45 -6.48 -14.44
CA GLU A 200 -0.93 -5.49 -15.40
C GLU A 200 -2.24 -4.87 -14.89
N ALA A 201 -2.37 -3.55 -15.02
CA ALA A 201 -3.56 -2.82 -14.61
C ALA A 201 -4.77 -3.25 -15.44
N ALA A 202 -5.93 -3.38 -14.80
CA ALA A 202 -7.17 -3.70 -15.50
C ALA A 202 -7.75 -2.48 -16.23
N ASN A 203 -8.39 -2.73 -17.38
CA ASN A 203 -9.20 -1.75 -18.12
C ASN A 203 -8.45 -0.45 -18.51
N SER A 204 -7.17 -0.56 -18.90
CA SER A 204 -6.42 0.58 -19.41
C SER A 204 -6.80 0.90 -20.86
N HIS A 205 -7.10 2.16 -21.15
CA HIS A 205 -7.31 2.67 -22.50
C HIS A 205 -6.17 3.63 -22.87
N VAL A 206 -5.43 3.31 -23.92
CA VAL A 206 -4.28 4.10 -24.40
C VAL A 206 -4.68 4.83 -25.68
N LYS A 207 -4.54 6.16 -25.67
CA LYS A 207 -4.69 7.01 -26.85
C LYS A 207 -3.36 7.68 -27.17
N ILE A 208 -2.88 7.52 -28.39
CA ILE A 208 -1.65 8.15 -28.87
C ILE A 208 -2.02 9.20 -29.91
N MET A 209 -1.52 10.41 -29.74
CA MET A 209 -1.81 11.54 -30.62
C MET A 209 -0.54 12.30 -30.96
N GLN A 210 -0.37 12.63 -32.24
CA GLN A 210 0.76 13.43 -32.71
C GLN A 210 0.43 14.93 -32.64
N LEU A 211 1.32 15.69 -32.01
CA LEU A 211 1.25 17.15 -31.90
C LEU A 211 2.35 17.75 -32.78
N ALA A 212 2.12 17.73 -34.10
CA ALA A 212 3.13 18.10 -35.09
C ALA A 212 3.70 19.52 -34.90
N LEU A 213 2.85 20.49 -34.59
CA LEU A 213 3.27 21.89 -34.35
C LEU A 213 4.16 22.03 -33.10
N GLU A 214 3.94 21.20 -32.08
CA GLU A 214 4.72 21.19 -30.85
C GLU A 214 5.93 20.24 -30.93
N LYS A 215 6.07 19.50 -32.05
CA LYS A 215 7.08 18.44 -32.24
C LYS A 215 7.05 17.39 -31.11
N LYS A 216 5.85 16.99 -30.71
CA LYS A 216 5.61 16.04 -29.61
C LYS A 216 4.69 14.90 -29.99
N THR A 217 4.87 13.76 -29.32
CA THR A 217 3.87 12.68 -29.25
C THR A 217 3.22 12.72 -27.88
N ARG A 218 1.90 12.76 -27.79
CA ARG A 218 1.15 12.67 -26.53
C ARG A 218 0.50 11.29 -26.40
N VAL A 219 0.82 10.59 -25.32
CA VAL A 219 0.21 9.32 -24.92
C VAL A 219 -0.69 9.60 -23.71
N THR A 220 -1.99 9.42 -23.85
CA THR A 220 -2.95 9.51 -22.76
C THR A 220 -3.38 8.10 -22.36
N ILE A 221 -3.17 7.73 -21.11
CA ILE A 221 -3.62 6.47 -20.52
C ILE A 221 -4.75 6.79 -19.56
N SER A 222 -5.93 6.20 -19.77
CA SER A 222 -7.11 6.41 -18.92
C SER A 222 -7.68 5.08 -18.41
N PHE A 223 -8.27 5.12 -17.22
CA PHE A 223 -8.85 3.99 -16.50
C PHE A 223 -10.28 4.32 -16.07
N ASN A 224 -11.13 3.30 -15.93
CA ASN A 224 -12.52 3.46 -15.48
C ASN A 224 -12.61 3.94 -14.02
N ASN A 225 -11.65 3.53 -13.18
CA ASN A 225 -11.52 3.91 -11.78
C ASN A 225 -10.06 4.30 -11.50
N PRO A 226 -9.76 5.00 -10.39
CA PRO A 226 -8.37 5.25 -10.01
C PRO A 226 -7.59 3.92 -9.88
N VAL A 227 -6.40 3.88 -10.46
CA VAL A 227 -5.51 2.71 -10.39
C VAL A 227 -4.16 3.14 -9.81
N THR A 228 -3.60 2.27 -8.96
CA THR A 228 -2.21 2.41 -8.51
C THR A 228 -1.24 2.09 -9.65
N ILE A 229 -0.38 3.04 -10.00
CA ILE A 229 0.60 2.93 -11.08
C ILE A 229 1.98 2.84 -10.42
N ASN A 230 2.57 1.65 -10.42
CA ASN A 230 3.93 1.43 -9.91
C ASN A 230 4.96 1.44 -11.06
N ARG A 231 4.56 0.95 -12.25
CA ARG A 231 5.40 0.88 -13.44
C ARG A 231 4.63 1.19 -14.71
N ILE A 232 5.27 1.86 -15.67
CA ILE A 232 4.80 1.99 -17.06
C ILE A 232 5.86 1.39 -17.98
N ALA A 233 5.48 0.51 -18.90
CA ALA A 233 6.37 -0.06 -19.91
C ALA A 233 5.91 0.29 -21.32
N PHE A 234 6.85 0.66 -22.18
CA PHE A 234 6.60 0.98 -23.58
C PHE A 234 7.22 -0.08 -24.48
N ASP A 235 6.43 -0.55 -25.44
CA ASP A 235 6.92 -1.35 -26.55
C ASP A 235 6.99 -0.45 -27.80
N ILE A 236 8.20 -0.23 -28.30
CA ILE A 236 8.48 0.68 -29.41
C ILE A 236 8.88 -0.17 -30.61
N LYS A 237 8.11 -0.06 -31.69
CA LYS A 237 8.31 -0.84 -32.92
C LYS A 237 9.27 -0.18 -33.89
N SER A 238 9.21 1.15 -34.04
CA SER A 238 10.08 1.88 -34.96
C SER A 238 10.32 3.33 -34.50
N PRO A 239 11.45 3.95 -34.89
CA PRO A 239 12.59 3.38 -35.64
C PRO A 239 13.45 2.44 -34.76
N SER A 240 14.44 1.76 -35.34
CA SER A 240 15.34 0.85 -34.61
C SER A 240 16.31 1.57 -33.68
N LEU A 241 16.71 2.80 -34.03
CA LEU A 241 17.60 3.64 -33.23
C LEU A 241 16.87 4.92 -32.83
N TYR A 242 16.68 5.09 -31.52
CA TYR A 242 16.07 6.29 -30.98
C TYR A 242 16.56 6.58 -29.56
N LYS A 243 16.50 7.87 -29.22
CA LYS A 243 16.55 8.39 -27.87
C LYS A 243 15.68 9.64 -27.81
N ARG A 244 14.68 9.62 -26.92
CA ARG A 244 13.70 10.70 -26.75
C ARG A 244 13.58 11.02 -25.27
N ASN A 245 13.47 12.30 -24.94
CA ASN A 245 13.08 12.71 -23.60
C ASN A 245 11.56 12.64 -23.53
N ALA A 246 11.04 12.19 -22.39
CA ALA A 246 9.63 12.09 -22.13
C ALA A 246 9.30 12.61 -20.73
N ARG A 247 8.08 13.09 -20.56
CA ARG A 247 7.58 13.66 -19.30
C ARG A 247 6.21 13.10 -19.00
N LEU A 248 6.05 12.60 -17.78
CA LEU A 248 4.81 12.10 -17.23
C LEU A 248 4.10 13.22 -16.47
N PHE A 249 2.85 13.44 -16.81
CA PHE A 249 1.97 14.44 -16.22
C PHE A 249 0.75 13.79 -15.58
N VAL A 250 0.31 14.39 -14.49
CA VAL A 250 -0.90 14.03 -13.74
C VAL A 250 -1.80 15.23 -13.60
N GLN A 251 -3.12 15.00 -13.66
CA GLN A 251 -4.08 16.09 -13.51
C GLN A 251 -4.22 16.45 -12.03
N ARG A 252 -4.07 17.73 -11.73
CA ARG A 252 -4.25 18.30 -10.39
C ARG A 252 -5.21 19.46 -10.43
N VAL A 253 -5.65 19.89 -9.26
CA VAL A 253 -6.52 21.06 -9.10
C VAL A 253 -5.88 22.07 -8.17
N LYS A 254 -5.91 23.35 -8.57
CA LYS A 254 -5.47 24.46 -7.72
C LYS A 254 -6.66 25.34 -7.38
N ARG A 255 -6.84 25.64 -6.09
CA ARG A 255 -7.82 26.62 -5.64
C ARG A 255 -7.26 28.01 -5.83
N ARG A 256 -7.92 28.82 -6.66
CA ARG A 256 -7.64 30.26 -6.81
C ARG A 256 -8.91 31.03 -6.49
N LYS A 257 -8.90 31.76 -5.37
CA LYS A 257 -10.08 32.45 -4.81
C LYS A 257 -11.24 31.44 -4.60
N LYS A 258 -12.41 31.72 -5.19
CA LYS A 258 -13.62 30.86 -5.17
C LYS A 258 -13.70 29.88 -6.35
N LYS A 259 -12.65 29.73 -7.16
CA LYS A 259 -12.64 28.83 -8.33
C LYS A 259 -11.58 27.72 -8.17
N THR A 260 -11.92 26.54 -8.65
CA THR A 260 -11.02 25.40 -8.78
C THR A 260 -10.61 25.30 -10.23
N VAL A 261 -9.30 25.35 -10.51
CA VAL A 261 -8.75 25.30 -11.88
C VAL A 261 -7.92 24.03 -12.02
N PRO A 262 -8.23 23.15 -12.99
CA PRO A 262 -7.40 21.99 -13.28
C PRO A 262 -6.10 22.42 -13.98
N TYR A 263 -5.01 21.71 -13.71
CA TYR A 263 -3.74 21.88 -14.41
C TYR A 263 -3.01 20.54 -14.50
N MET A 264 -2.05 20.43 -15.42
CA MET A 264 -1.18 19.28 -15.53
C MET A 264 0.10 19.54 -14.73
N GLU A 265 0.35 18.72 -13.72
CA GLU A 265 1.57 18.72 -12.93
C GLU A 265 2.56 17.73 -13.56
N GLU A 266 3.79 18.18 -13.82
CA GLU A 266 4.88 17.29 -14.22
C GLU A 266 5.29 16.45 -13.02
N PHE A 267 5.11 15.13 -13.13
CA PHE A 267 5.40 14.19 -12.06
C PHE A 267 6.81 13.58 -12.20
N TYR A 268 7.20 13.21 -13.41
CA TYR A 268 8.46 12.51 -13.64
C TYR A 268 8.98 12.74 -15.06
N ALA A 269 10.28 12.96 -15.21
CA ALA A 269 10.96 13.06 -16.50
C ALA A 269 11.88 11.84 -16.70
N PHE A 270 11.90 11.28 -17.91
CA PHE A 270 12.64 10.06 -18.23
C PHE A 270 13.04 10.00 -19.71
N ASP A 271 13.91 9.05 -20.05
CA ASP A 271 14.32 8.77 -21.43
C ASP A 271 13.65 7.51 -21.96
N ILE A 272 13.25 7.54 -23.23
CA ILE A 272 12.84 6.38 -24.03
C ILE A 272 13.94 6.15 -25.06
N SER A 273 14.58 4.97 -25.04
CA SER A 273 15.71 4.65 -25.90
C SER A 273 15.75 3.18 -26.31
N SER A 274 16.18 2.93 -27.56
CA SER A 274 16.42 1.58 -28.10
C SER A 274 17.50 0.79 -27.36
N SER A 275 18.31 1.46 -26.53
CA SER A 275 19.33 0.83 -25.66
C SER A 275 18.80 0.40 -24.29
N SER A 276 17.51 0.65 -24.00
CA SER A 276 16.90 0.40 -22.70
C SER A 276 15.66 -0.49 -22.81
N LYS A 277 15.15 -0.97 -21.67
CA LYS A 277 13.88 -1.72 -21.64
C LYS A 277 12.64 -0.83 -21.82
N ASN A 278 12.81 0.51 -21.85
CA ASN A 278 11.73 1.50 -21.86
C ASN A 278 10.69 1.25 -20.75
N VAL A 279 11.18 1.07 -19.53
CA VAL A 279 10.38 0.88 -18.33
C VAL A 279 10.62 2.06 -17.40
N VAL A 280 9.52 2.62 -16.88
CA VAL A 280 9.51 3.66 -15.87
C VAL A 280 8.99 3.05 -14.58
N ASP A 281 9.85 2.98 -13.57
CA ASP A 281 9.60 2.33 -12.28
C ASP A 281 9.43 3.33 -11.14
N GLY A 282 8.91 2.87 -10.00
CA GLY A 282 8.89 3.64 -8.75
C GLY A 282 7.88 4.80 -8.72
N LEU A 283 6.88 4.79 -9.60
CA LEU A 283 5.96 5.92 -9.77
C LEU A 283 5.00 6.11 -8.58
N ASN A 284 4.51 5.03 -7.97
CA ASN A 284 3.59 5.04 -6.82
C ASN A 284 2.45 6.07 -6.93
N LEU A 285 1.87 6.21 -8.13
CA LEU A 285 0.77 7.13 -8.42
C LEU A 285 -0.58 6.46 -8.22
N ASN A 286 -1.65 7.20 -7.96
CA ASN A 286 -3.02 6.69 -8.00
C ASN A 286 -3.92 7.62 -8.81
N GLU A 287 -4.19 7.26 -10.06
CA GLU A 287 -4.80 8.17 -11.04
C GLU A 287 -5.83 7.46 -11.91
N ASN A 288 -6.83 8.21 -12.37
CA ASN A 288 -7.73 7.75 -13.44
C ASN A 288 -7.14 8.03 -14.81
N THR A 289 -6.27 9.03 -14.93
CA THR A 289 -5.68 9.46 -16.19
C THR A 289 -4.25 9.93 -15.96
N VAL A 290 -3.33 9.45 -16.78
CA VAL A 290 -1.97 9.99 -16.89
C VAL A 290 -1.67 10.38 -18.33
N VAL A 291 -0.84 11.41 -18.51
CA VAL A 291 -0.44 11.92 -19.82
C VAL A 291 1.06 11.88 -19.92
N ILE A 292 1.59 11.30 -20.99
CA ILE A 292 3.02 11.27 -21.28
C ILE A 292 3.26 12.08 -22.55
N GLU A 293 4.18 13.02 -22.49
CA GLU A 293 4.64 13.77 -23.66
C GLU A 293 6.05 13.32 -24.02
N ILE A 294 6.26 12.94 -25.28
CA ILE A 294 7.55 12.52 -25.81
C ILE A 294 8.01 13.60 -26.80
N ASP A 295 9.20 14.14 -26.58
CA ASP A 295 9.79 15.18 -27.42
C ASP A 295 10.37 14.54 -28.69
N ASN A 296 9.70 14.70 -29.84
CA ASN A 296 10.14 14.14 -31.12
C ASN A 296 11.32 14.94 -31.71
N LYS A 297 11.43 16.23 -31.36
CA LYS A 297 12.36 17.19 -31.98
C LYS A 297 12.15 17.18 -33.50
N ASP A 298 13.22 17.10 -34.29
CA ASP A 298 13.15 17.05 -35.77
C ASP A 298 13.00 15.62 -36.31
N ASN A 299 12.73 14.63 -35.46
CA ASN A 299 12.58 13.25 -35.89
C ASN A 299 11.11 12.90 -36.11
N GLU A 300 10.89 11.87 -36.93
CA GLU A 300 9.58 11.21 -37.03
C GLU A 300 9.13 10.69 -35.65
N PRO A 301 7.81 10.70 -35.38
CA PRO A 301 7.26 10.12 -34.17
C PRO A 301 7.59 8.63 -34.01
N LEU A 302 7.72 8.18 -32.76
CA LEU A 302 7.88 6.77 -32.46
C LEU A 302 6.59 6.00 -32.80
N GLU A 303 6.72 4.85 -33.46
CA GLU A 303 5.64 3.88 -33.58
C GLU A 303 5.61 3.04 -32.29
N ILE A 304 4.66 3.35 -31.41
CA ILE A 304 4.50 2.67 -30.13
C ILE A 304 3.50 1.52 -30.31
N ALA A 305 3.96 0.28 -30.18
CA ALA A 305 3.14 -0.91 -30.32
C ALA A 305 2.20 -1.10 -29.12
N SER A 306 2.71 -0.89 -27.91
CA SER A 306 1.88 -0.94 -26.70
C SER A 306 2.45 -0.09 -25.57
N VAL A 307 1.57 0.35 -24.68
CA VAL A 307 1.92 0.99 -23.41
C VAL A 307 1.17 0.25 -22.31
N LYS A 308 1.91 -0.36 -21.39
CA LYS A 308 1.36 -1.17 -20.32
C LYS A 308 1.62 -0.54 -18.98
N VAL A 309 0.63 -0.62 -18.11
CA VAL A 309 0.71 -0.12 -16.73
C VAL A 309 0.68 -1.29 -15.78
N PHE A 310 1.54 -1.26 -14.77
CA PHE A 310 1.65 -2.33 -13.79
C PHE A 310 1.57 -1.83 -12.35
N GLN A 311 1.08 -2.71 -11.48
CA GLN A 311 1.00 -2.52 -10.05
C GLN A 311 1.75 -3.63 -9.29
N ASN A 312 2.26 -3.30 -8.11
CA ASN A 312 2.87 -4.26 -7.20
C ASN A 312 1.79 -5.25 -6.72
N PRO A 313 2.08 -6.56 -6.64
CA PRO A 313 1.11 -7.52 -6.17
C PRO A 313 0.91 -7.37 -4.66
N VAL A 314 -0.35 -7.50 -4.23
CA VAL A 314 -0.77 -7.45 -2.84
C VAL A 314 -1.64 -8.67 -2.56
N LYS A 315 -1.50 -9.29 -1.39
CA LYS A 315 -2.32 -10.41 -0.96
C LYS A 315 -2.83 -10.20 0.46
N LEU A 316 -3.98 -10.80 0.75
CA LEU A 316 -4.49 -10.97 2.11
C LEU A 316 -4.07 -12.36 2.60
N ILE A 317 -3.59 -12.48 3.84
CA ILE A 317 -3.38 -13.78 4.48
C ILE A 317 -4.41 -13.91 5.60
N ALA A 318 -5.25 -14.93 5.53
CA ALA A 318 -6.35 -15.13 6.48
C ALA A 318 -6.50 -16.61 6.83
N ASP A 319 -6.99 -16.91 8.04
CA ASP A 319 -7.35 -18.26 8.45
C ASP A 319 -8.73 -18.63 7.88
N LEU A 320 -8.73 -19.47 6.85
CA LEU A 320 -9.91 -19.87 6.10
C LEU A 320 -10.24 -21.34 6.37
N LYS A 321 -11.53 -21.66 6.51
CA LYS A 321 -12.01 -23.02 6.76
C LYS A 321 -12.47 -23.69 5.47
N ALA A 322 -12.11 -24.97 5.32
CA ALA A 322 -12.60 -25.78 4.21
C ALA A 322 -14.14 -25.88 4.24
N GLY A 323 -14.78 -25.68 3.08
CA GLY A 323 -16.24 -25.71 2.93
C GLY A 323 -16.98 -24.45 3.38
N GLU A 324 -16.29 -23.46 3.95
CA GLU A 324 -16.86 -22.17 4.33
C GLU A 324 -16.86 -21.20 3.13
N GLN A 325 -17.83 -20.27 3.10
CA GLN A 325 -17.90 -19.25 2.04
C GLN A 325 -17.44 -17.90 2.58
N TYR A 326 -16.51 -17.27 1.86
CA TYR A 326 -15.98 -15.98 2.24
C TYR A 326 -16.15 -14.94 1.13
N ILE A 327 -16.35 -13.69 1.55
CA ILE A 327 -16.49 -12.53 0.66
C ILE A 327 -15.51 -11.45 1.11
N VAL A 328 -14.71 -10.94 0.19
CA VAL A 328 -13.90 -9.74 0.37
C VAL A 328 -14.70 -8.54 -0.13
N MET A 329 -14.75 -7.47 0.64
CA MET A 329 -15.46 -6.24 0.29
C MET A 329 -14.51 -5.04 0.41
N ALA A 330 -14.73 -4.01 -0.42
CA ALA A 330 -13.93 -2.79 -0.39
C ALA A 330 -14.73 -1.56 -0.90
N GLY A 331 -14.04 -0.42 -0.96
CA GLY A 331 -14.53 0.81 -1.58
C GLY A 331 -15.33 1.73 -0.67
N ASN A 332 -15.36 1.44 0.63
CA ASN A 332 -15.79 2.40 1.64
C ASN A 332 -14.59 3.25 2.09
N LYS A 333 -14.56 4.51 1.66
CA LYS A 333 -13.46 5.46 1.95
C LYS A 333 -13.46 6.00 3.37
N GLU A 334 -14.52 5.77 4.14
CA GLU A 334 -14.64 6.22 5.53
C GLU A 334 -14.03 5.21 6.53
N LEU A 335 -13.69 4.01 6.06
CA LEU A 335 -13.11 2.98 6.91
C LEU A 335 -11.60 3.16 7.08
N VAL A 336 -11.17 3.10 8.34
CA VAL A 336 -9.77 2.96 8.73
C VAL A 336 -9.31 1.52 8.64
N ALA A 337 -7.98 1.33 8.62
CA ALA A 337 -7.38 0.00 8.61
C ALA A 337 -7.80 -0.76 9.88
N PRO A 338 -8.17 -2.04 9.77
CA PRO A 338 -8.51 -2.84 10.95
C PRO A 338 -7.24 -3.17 11.74
N ASP A 339 -7.38 -3.25 13.06
CA ASP A 339 -6.33 -3.67 13.99
C ASP A 339 -6.59 -5.11 14.41
N TYR A 340 -5.84 -6.05 13.84
CA TYR A 340 -5.97 -7.48 14.13
C TYR A 340 -4.68 -8.03 14.73
N ASP A 341 -4.82 -8.96 15.67
CA ASP A 341 -3.68 -9.64 16.30
C ASP A 341 -2.77 -10.34 15.29
N LEU A 342 -3.30 -10.79 14.13
CA LEU A 342 -2.55 -11.50 13.10
C LEU A 342 -1.32 -10.72 12.58
N GLU A 343 -1.36 -9.39 12.64
CA GLU A 343 -0.23 -8.51 12.31
C GLU A 343 1.02 -8.80 13.18
N ASN A 344 0.82 -9.18 14.44
CA ASN A 344 1.90 -9.46 15.40
C ASN A 344 2.57 -10.83 15.18
N PHE A 345 1.99 -11.68 14.33
CA PHE A 345 2.45 -13.06 14.11
C PHE A 345 3.06 -13.30 12.72
N ARG A 346 3.41 -12.23 11.98
CA ARG A 346 4.05 -12.32 10.65
C ARG A 346 5.20 -13.33 10.60
N ASP A 347 6.07 -13.33 11.62
CA ASP A 347 7.28 -14.18 11.68
C ASP A 347 6.97 -15.68 11.86
N GLN A 348 5.74 -16.01 12.30
CA GLN A 348 5.26 -17.37 12.52
C GLN A 348 4.50 -17.94 11.30
N ILE A 349 4.20 -17.10 10.30
CA ILE A 349 3.55 -17.53 9.07
C ILE A 349 4.58 -18.25 8.18
N SER A 350 4.21 -19.42 7.68
CA SER A 350 5.04 -20.19 6.74
C SER A 350 5.22 -19.42 5.42
N ASP A 351 6.41 -19.48 4.83
CA ASP A 351 6.67 -18.94 3.48
C ASP A 351 5.82 -19.66 2.41
N SER A 352 5.41 -20.91 2.68
CA SER A 352 4.61 -21.75 1.79
C SER A 352 3.23 -22.00 2.40
N ILE A 353 2.31 -21.06 2.17
CA ILE A 353 0.87 -21.22 2.47
C ILE A 353 0.06 -21.50 1.21
N PRO A 354 -1.03 -22.30 1.29
CA PRO A 354 -1.93 -22.51 0.17
C PRO A 354 -2.49 -21.21 -0.39
N LYS A 355 -2.66 -21.15 -1.71
CA LYS A 355 -3.27 -19.99 -2.38
C LYS A 355 -4.75 -20.24 -2.61
N ALA A 356 -5.57 -19.32 -2.11
CA ALA A 356 -6.97 -19.21 -2.50
C ALA A 356 -7.12 -18.22 -3.67
N VAL A 357 -8.25 -18.30 -4.35
CA VAL A 357 -8.54 -17.48 -5.54
C VAL A 357 -9.57 -16.43 -5.20
N LEU A 358 -9.27 -15.18 -5.52
CA LEU A 358 -10.26 -14.11 -5.50
C LEU A 358 -11.01 -14.11 -6.85
N ALA A 359 -12.31 -14.32 -6.82
CA ALA A 359 -13.14 -14.33 -8.02
C ALA A 359 -13.20 -12.94 -8.68
N LYS A 360 -13.82 -12.85 -9.86
CA LYS A 360 -14.08 -11.55 -10.50
C LYS A 360 -14.94 -10.68 -9.57
N PRO A 361 -14.57 -9.40 -9.36
CA PRO A 361 -15.33 -8.50 -8.51
C PRO A 361 -16.72 -8.20 -9.08
N VAL A 362 -17.68 -8.02 -8.19
CA VAL A 362 -19.03 -7.56 -8.47
C VAL A 362 -19.17 -6.17 -7.87
N VAL A 363 -19.46 -5.19 -8.71
CA VAL A 363 -19.78 -3.84 -8.24
C VAL A 363 -21.11 -3.88 -7.51
N LEU A 364 -21.10 -3.46 -6.26
CA LEU A 364 -22.29 -3.32 -5.45
C LEU A 364 -22.93 -2.01 -5.86
N SER A 365 -23.99 -2.09 -6.66
CA SER A 365 -24.86 -0.94 -6.85
C SER A 365 -25.37 -0.54 -5.46
N ALA A 366 -24.97 0.65 -5.04
CA ALA A 366 -25.74 1.45 -4.13
C ALA A 366 -27.11 1.64 -4.81
N LYS A 367 -28.02 0.66 -4.69
CA LYS A 367 -29.40 1.07 -4.50
C LYS A 367 -29.28 1.88 -3.23
N PRO A 368 -29.51 3.20 -3.24
CA PRO A 368 -30.00 3.76 -2.02
C PRO A 368 -31.16 2.81 -1.69
N LYS A 369 -31.04 2.06 -0.60
CA LYS A 369 -32.13 2.12 0.36
C LYS A 369 -32.17 3.58 0.75
N GLY A 370 -32.63 4.41 -0.19
CA GLY A 370 -33.48 5.52 0.09
C GLY A 370 -34.42 4.81 1.01
N ILE A 371 -34.38 5.25 2.26
CA ILE A 371 -35.50 5.10 3.11
C ILE A 371 -36.63 5.38 2.13
N ASN A 372 -37.42 4.36 1.78
CA ASN A 372 -38.80 4.62 1.49
C ASN A 372 -39.36 5.14 2.82
N GLY A 373 -38.86 6.29 3.29
CA GLY A 373 -39.66 7.43 3.58
C GLY A 373 -40.38 7.69 2.27
N GLY A 374 -41.37 6.82 2.02
CA GLY A 374 -42.68 7.33 1.75
C GLY A 374 -42.78 8.51 2.71
N LYS A 375 -42.69 9.70 2.13
CA LYS A 375 -43.16 10.91 2.77
C LYS A 375 -44.63 10.60 3.00
N SER A 376 -44.90 9.85 4.05
CA SER A 376 -46.21 9.52 4.51
C SER A 376 -46.70 10.87 4.99
N PRO A 377 -47.55 11.57 4.21
CA PRO A 377 -47.85 12.97 4.47
C PRO A 377 -48.43 13.14 5.88
N TRP A 378 -49.00 12.07 6.43
CA TRP A 378 -49.50 11.96 7.80
C TRP A 378 -48.44 12.18 8.88
N ILE A 379 -47.15 11.86 8.69
CA ILE A 379 -46.11 12.11 9.71
C ILE A 379 -45.91 13.62 9.89
N MET A 380 -45.92 14.39 8.80
CA MET A 380 -45.88 15.86 8.87
C MET A 380 -47.11 16.40 9.61
N TRP A 381 -48.31 15.88 9.30
CA TRP A 381 -49.55 16.28 9.98
C TRP A 381 -49.56 15.90 11.47
N VAL A 382 -48.99 14.75 11.83
CA VAL A 382 -48.84 14.34 13.24
C VAL A 382 -47.83 15.25 13.96
N CYS A 383 -46.71 15.61 13.33
CA CYS A 383 -45.79 16.59 13.91
C CYS A 383 -46.43 17.97 14.08
N ILE A 384 -47.25 18.42 13.13
CA ILE A 384 -48.00 19.67 13.22
C ILE A 384 -49.04 19.60 14.34
N ALA A 385 -49.82 18.51 14.43
CA ALA A 385 -50.82 18.31 15.48
C ALA A 385 -50.19 18.26 16.88
N ILE A 386 -49.06 17.57 17.03
CA ILE A 386 -48.29 17.55 18.28
C ILE A 386 -47.75 18.95 18.60
N GLY A 387 -47.21 19.67 17.62
CA GLY A 387 -46.75 21.05 17.80
C GLY A 387 -47.87 21.99 18.25
N ALA A 388 -49.04 21.89 17.64
CA ALA A 388 -50.22 22.67 17.99
C ALA A 388 -50.75 22.35 19.40
N LEU A 389 -50.73 21.06 19.80
CA LEU A 389 -51.10 20.65 21.16
C LEU A 389 -50.12 21.20 22.20
N ILE A 390 -48.82 21.16 21.92
CA ILE A 390 -47.80 21.71 22.81
C ILE A 390 -47.97 23.23 22.95
N LEU A 391 -48.13 23.95 21.83
CA LEU A 391 -48.39 25.39 21.84
C LEU A 391 -49.67 25.74 22.59
N SER A 392 -50.76 25.00 22.36
CA SER A 392 -52.02 25.23 23.07
C SER A 392 -51.89 24.98 24.57
N TYR A 393 -51.15 23.95 24.97
CA TYR A 393 -50.86 23.67 26.37
C TYR A 393 -50.05 24.79 27.01
N PHE A 394 -49.01 25.30 26.34
CA PHE A 394 -48.22 26.43 26.83
C PHE A 394 -49.05 27.71 26.94
N CYS A 395 -49.86 28.05 25.93
CA CYS A 395 -50.76 29.20 25.99
C CYS A 395 -51.77 29.08 27.14
N TYR A 396 -52.36 27.90 27.34
CA TYR A 396 -53.28 27.65 28.44
C TYR A 396 -52.60 27.78 29.82
N SER A 397 -51.40 27.21 29.97
CA SER A 397 -50.58 27.33 31.18
C SER A 397 -50.27 28.80 31.49
N LEU A 398 -49.89 29.58 30.47
CA LEU A 398 -49.54 30.99 30.63
C LEU A 398 -50.76 31.83 31.04
N VAL A 399 -51.93 31.54 30.48
CA VAL A 399 -53.19 32.18 30.86
C VAL A 399 -53.61 31.79 32.29
N GLN A 400 -53.42 30.53 32.70
CA GLN A 400 -53.64 30.13 34.09
C GLN A 400 -52.70 30.84 35.08
N ASP A 401 -51.42 30.97 34.72
CA ASP A 401 -50.42 31.65 35.56
C ASP A 401 -50.71 33.15 35.68
N LEU A 402 -51.23 33.78 34.62
CA LEU A 402 -51.72 35.17 34.68
C LEU A 402 -52.96 35.31 35.58
N LYS A 403 -53.93 34.40 35.47
CA LYS A 403 -55.12 34.40 36.34
C LYS A 403 -54.80 34.14 37.82
N LYS A 404 -53.74 33.37 38.11
CA LYS A 404 -53.24 33.17 39.48
C LYS A 404 -52.52 34.38 40.06
N LYS A 405 -52.01 35.29 39.22
CA LYS A 405 -51.38 36.54 39.69
C LYS A 405 -52.37 37.66 39.99
N GLU A 406 -53.55 37.65 39.36
CA GLU A 406 -54.60 38.66 39.60
C GLU A 406 -55.46 38.39 40.84
N ASN A 407 -55.45 37.16 41.38
CA ASN A 407 -56.07 36.84 42.67
C ASN A 407 -55.02 36.23 43.60
N PRO A 408 -54.26 37.02 44.38
CA PRO A 408 -53.62 36.47 45.56
C PRO A 408 -54.76 36.04 46.50
N ALA A 409 -54.86 34.74 46.77
CA ALA A 409 -55.74 34.27 47.83
C ALA A 409 -55.31 34.94 49.16
N PRO A 410 -56.27 35.32 50.03
CA PRO A 410 -56.00 36.02 51.28
C PRO A 410 -55.14 35.21 52.27
#